data_AF-A0A5E4EDQ4-F1
#
_entry.id   AF-A0A5E4EDQ4-F1
#
_cell.length_a   1.000
_cell.length_b   1.000
_cell.length_c   1.000
_cell.angle_alpha   90.00
_cell.angle_beta   90.00
_cell.angle_gamma   90.00
#
_symmetry.space_group_name_H-M   'P 1'
#
loop_
_entity.id
_entity.type
_entity.pdbx_description
1 polymer ?
#
loop_
_entity_poly.entity_id
_entity_poly.type
_entity_poly.pdbx_seq_one_letter_code
_entity_poly.pdbx_strand_id
1 'polypeptide(L)'
;MHQCTITLKSPIPYHAPSSQSHPIFPHNPRLTQSQSHPILAPICTRAHSVFNSTRGLDISAPKHTSNSNSNAINGSVHDLKSKSVGVKDIDVATLGNLCVDIVLNVPKLPPPDVHDRKAYMDRLSASPPDKQYWEAGGNCNMAIAAARLGLHCIAIGHVGNEVYGQFLVDVLHDEGIGMVGMCENTNVDSSSASYETLLCWVLVDSLQRHGFCSRADFSKDPAFSWMSKLSEQVKTAIKQSKILFCNGYGFDELPPGVIVSAVEYAVEVGTALFFDPGPRGKSLSAGTTEEQGALSQLLRMSDVLLLTSDEAESLTGIENPISAGQELLKQGVHTKWVIVKMGPRGSILITRSSISCAPAFKVNVIDTVGCGDSFVAAIAYGFIHNMPAVNTLAIANAVGGATAMGCGAGRNVATLEKVIELMKASNLNEDDEFFDELLNENLDVQAIKSLSKLVIKGSENQPNCVSLQKVVSELLPKLKLTHLQKKVPC
;
A
#
# COMPACT_ATOMS: atom_id res chain seq x y z
N MET A 1 -24.24 -37.70 8.49
CA MET A 1 -25.65 -37.44 8.12
C MET A 1 -25.96 -35.99 8.43
N HIS A 2 -26.58 -35.32 7.47
CA HIS A 2 -27.11 -33.94 7.46
C HIS A 2 -26.15 -32.77 7.69
N GLN A 3 -25.70 -32.23 6.55
CA GLN A 3 -25.30 -30.85 6.34
C GLN A 3 -26.41 -29.88 6.75
N CYS A 4 -26.04 -28.78 7.40
CA CYS A 4 -26.89 -27.59 7.49
C CYS A 4 -26.01 -26.38 7.15
N THR A 5 -26.00 -26.02 5.87
CA THR A 5 -25.40 -24.78 5.38
C THR A 5 -26.44 -23.68 5.58
N ILE A 6 -26.19 -22.75 6.51
CA ILE A 6 -27.06 -21.59 6.73
C ILE A 6 -26.62 -20.49 5.78
N THR A 7 -27.39 -20.29 4.71
CA THR A 7 -27.29 -19.13 3.83
C THR A 7 -28.03 -17.95 4.48
N LEU A 8 -27.32 -16.88 4.82
CA LEU A 8 -27.94 -15.63 5.23
C LEU A 8 -28.58 -14.97 3.99
N LYS A 9 -29.91 -14.91 3.95
CA LYS A 9 -30.67 -14.14 2.94
C LYS A 9 -30.72 -12.67 3.35
N SER A 10 -30.40 -11.77 2.43
CA SER A 10 -30.73 -10.35 2.50
C SER A 10 -32.25 -10.13 2.58
N PRO A 11 -32.74 -9.07 3.25
CA PRO A 11 -34.12 -8.63 3.04
C PRO A 11 -34.19 -7.38 2.16
N ILE A 12 -35.14 -7.42 1.21
CA ILE A 12 -35.69 -6.30 0.41
C ILE A 12 -36.77 -5.55 1.25
N PRO A 13 -37.40 -4.48 0.75
CA PRO A 13 -37.22 -3.07 1.09
C PRO A 13 -38.09 -2.58 2.28
N TYR A 14 -37.71 -1.44 2.86
CA TYR A 14 -38.38 -0.81 4.00
C TYR A 14 -39.65 -0.02 3.63
N HIS A 15 -40.75 -0.30 4.34
CA HIS A 15 -41.75 0.69 4.75
C HIS A 15 -41.60 0.90 6.26
N ALA A 16 -41.41 2.14 6.70
CA ALA A 16 -41.24 2.50 8.11
C ALA A 16 -42.59 2.55 8.85
N PRO A 17 -42.58 2.21 10.16
CA PRO A 17 -42.96 3.24 11.12
C PRO A 17 -42.02 3.34 12.33
N SER A 18 -42.01 4.55 12.89
CA SER A 18 -41.17 5.06 13.96
C SER A 18 -41.31 4.35 15.31
N SER A 19 -40.18 3.98 15.91
CA SER A 19 -40.02 3.91 17.37
C SER A 19 -38.60 4.30 17.79
N GLN A 20 -38.51 5.04 18.89
CA GLN A 20 -37.33 5.74 19.38
C GLN A 20 -36.22 4.77 19.82
N SER A 21 -35.00 4.96 19.33
CA SER A 21 -33.78 4.30 19.83
C SER A 21 -32.88 5.29 20.56
N HIS A 22 -32.44 4.93 21.76
CA HIS A 22 -31.37 5.62 22.47
C HIS A 22 -30.03 5.31 21.81
N PRO A 23 -29.12 6.29 21.62
CA PRO A 23 -27.83 6.02 20.98
C PRO A 23 -26.91 5.25 21.93
N ILE A 24 -26.35 4.14 21.43
CA ILE A 24 -25.32 3.32 22.10
C ILE A 24 -23.92 3.96 22.00
N PHE A 25 -23.78 5.05 21.22
CA PHE A 25 -22.50 5.69 20.97
C PHE A 25 -22.36 6.99 21.78
N PRO A 26 -21.29 7.18 22.57
CA PRO A 26 -20.98 8.48 23.13
C PRO A 26 -20.64 9.47 22.01
N HIS A 27 -21.23 10.66 22.06
CA HIS A 27 -20.96 11.76 21.13
C HIS A 27 -19.47 12.09 21.06
N ASN A 28 -18.95 12.24 19.83
CA ASN A 28 -17.57 12.63 19.55
C ASN A 28 -17.38 14.14 19.78
N PRO A 29 -16.63 14.61 20.79
CA PRO A 29 -16.49 16.04 21.09
C PRO A 29 -15.51 16.78 20.16
N ARG A 30 -14.90 16.11 19.16
CA ARG A 30 -13.79 16.66 18.37
C ARG A 30 -14.02 16.74 16.86
N LEU A 31 -15.24 16.46 16.39
CA LEU A 31 -15.67 16.74 15.00
C LEU A 31 -16.23 18.15 14.81
N THR A 32 -16.22 19.00 15.85
CA THR A 32 -16.84 20.34 15.82
C THR A 32 -15.84 21.49 15.79
N GLN A 33 -14.83 21.46 14.92
CA GLN A 33 -14.08 22.68 14.58
C GLN A 33 -13.68 22.69 13.10
N SER A 34 -14.63 22.98 12.21
CA SER A 34 -14.32 23.65 10.95
C SER A 34 -14.80 25.11 11.06
N GLN A 35 -13.85 26.04 10.99
CA GLN A 35 -14.16 27.47 10.93
C GLN A 35 -14.81 27.77 9.58
N SER A 36 -16.04 28.31 9.62
CA SER A 36 -16.78 28.76 8.46
C SER A 36 -16.30 30.14 8.01
N HIS A 37 -15.83 30.25 6.77
CA HIS A 37 -15.78 31.51 6.04
C HIS A 37 -16.77 31.44 4.87
N PRO A 38 -17.59 32.48 4.63
CA PRO A 38 -18.68 32.42 3.67
C PRO A 38 -18.13 32.66 2.25
N ILE A 39 -18.32 31.70 1.35
CA ILE A 39 -18.17 31.92 -0.09
C ILE A 39 -19.56 31.93 -0.70
N LEU A 40 -19.93 33.08 -1.24
CA LEU A 40 -21.13 33.31 -2.05
C LEU A 40 -21.14 32.39 -3.27
N ALA A 41 -22.18 31.56 -3.40
CA ALA A 41 -22.47 30.81 -4.62
C ALA A 41 -23.46 31.60 -5.50
N PRO A 42 -23.25 31.69 -6.84
CA PRO A 42 -24.32 32.02 -7.76
C PRO A 42 -25.12 30.77 -8.12
N ILE A 43 -26.43 30.92 -8.03
CA ILE A 43 -27.47 29.96 -8.43
C ILE A 43 -27.39 29.72 -9.93
N CYS A 44 -27.27 28.47 -10.37
CA CYS A 44 -27.61 28.07 -11.73
C CYS A 44 -28.39 26.75 -11.71
N THR A 45 -29.70 26.88 -11.88
CA THR A 45 -30.64 25.78 -12.11
C THR A 45 -30.41 25.16 -13.49
N ARG A 46 -30.27 23.83 -13.59
CA ARG A 46 -30.74 23.11 -14.78
C ARG A 46 -31.08 21.64 -14.52
N ALA A 47 -32.11 21.24 -15.25
CA ALA A 47 -32.98 20.09 -15.08
C ALA A 47 -32.32 18.71 -15.28
N HIS A 48 -32.96 17.72 -14.66
CA HIS A 48 -32.83 16.30 -14.91
C HIS A 48 -33.03 15.94 -16.39
N SER A 49 -32.17 15.06 -16.92
CA SER A 49 -32.53 14.20 -18.04
C SER A 49 -31.90 12.82 -17.88
N VAL A 50 -32.77 11.82 -17.82
CA VAL A 50 -32.49 10.38 -17.90
C VAL A 50 -31.99 10.06 -19.31
N PHE A 51 -30.85 9.38 -19.46
CA PHE A 51 -30.53 8.65 -20.70
C PHE A 51 -29.68 7.40 -20.41
N ASN A 52 -30.13 6.30 -21.02
CA ASN A 52 -29.55 4.95 -21.01
C ASN A 52 -28.36 4.82 -21.97
N SER A 53 -27.47 3.89 -21.63
CA SER A 53 -26.73 2.96 -22.50
C SER A 53 -25.54 3.45 -23.35
N THR A 54 -24.38 2.86 -23.00
CA THR A 54 -23.23 2.36 -23.81
C THR A 54 -22.59 3.23 -24.90
N ARG A 55 -21.28 3.47 -24.75
CA ARG A 55 -20.22 3.14 -25.74
C ARG A 55 -18.83 3.38 -25.17
N GLY A 56 -17.92 2.44 -25.46
CA GLY A 56 -16.51 2.47 -25.05
C GLY A 56 -15.72 3.61 -25.67
N LEU A 57 -14.68 4.02 -24.96
CA LEU A 57 -13.72 5.03 -25.41
C LEU A 57 -12.65 4.38 -26.28
N ASP A 58 -12.65 4.77 -27.56
CA ASP A 58 -11.55 4.57 -28.52
C ASP A 58 -10.37 5.49 -28.16
N ILE A 59 -9.17 4.92 -28.03
CA ILE A 59 -7.92 5.66 -27.89
C ILE A 59 -7.34 5.89 -29.28
N SER A 60 -7.34 7.15 -29.73
CA SER A 60 -6.72 7.58 -30.99
C SER A 60 -5.19 7.70 -30.85
N ALA A 61 -4.44 6.92 -31.63
CA ALA A 61 -2.97 7.00 -31.74
C ALA A 61 -2.52 8.12 -32.71
N PRO A 62 -1.38 8.79 -32.47
CA PRO A 62 -0.86 9.80 -33.38
C PRO A 62 -0.13 9.17 -34.58
N LYS A 63 -0.38 9.72 -35.78
CA LYS A 63 0.25 9.34 -37.05
C LYS A 63 1.72 9.77 -37.08
N HIS A 64 2.65 8.83 -37.24
CA HIS A 64 4.02 9.13 -37.68
C HIS A 64 4.16 8.93 -39.19
N THR A 65 4.69 9.96 -39.83
CA THR A 65 5.06 10.04 -41.25
C THR A 65 6.27 9.16 -41.56
N SER A 66 6.12 8.31 -42.57
CA SER A 66 7.17 7.50 -43.18
C SER A 66 8.13 8.37 -43.99
N ASN A 67 9.43 8.21 -43.78
CA ASN A 67 10.44 8.47 -44.82
C ASN A 67 11.43 7.31 -44.87
N SER A 68 11.40 6.63 -46.00
CA SER A 68 12.31 5.57 -46.42
C SER A 68 13.70 6.14 -46.74
N ASN A 69 14.76 5.46 -46.31
CA ASN A 69 15.90 5.22 -47.20
C ASN A 69 16.69 3.99 -46.75
N SER A 70 16.87 3.10 -47.71
CA SER A 70 17.63 1.87 -47.71
C SER A 70 19.13 2.11 -47.61
N ASN A 71 19.84 1.26 -46.87
CA ASN A 71 21.09 0.66 -47.33
C ASN A 71 21.39 -0.61 -46.52
N ALA A 72 21.43 -1.74 -47.24
CA ALA A 72 21.81 -3.04 -46.72
C ALA A 72 23.34 -3.18 -46.72
N ILE A 73 23.92 -3.60 -45.60
CA ILE A 73 25.25 -4.20 -45.54
C ILE A 73 25.16 -5.43 -44.62
N ASN A 74 25.55 -6.58 -45.17
CA ASN A 74 25.62 -7.89 -44.52
C ASN A 74 26.57 -7.89 -43.31
N GLY A 75 26.11 -8.45 -42.19
CA GLY A 75 26.94 -8.76 -41.03
C GLY A 75 26.24 -9.76 -40.12
N SER A 76 26.72 -11.00 -40.12
CA SER A 76 26.28 -12.07 -39.22
C SER A 76 26.62 -11.69 -37.76
N VAL A 77 25.62 -11.53 -36.90
CA VAL A 77 25.80 -11.44 -35.44
C VAL A 77 24.60 -12.08 -34.75
N HIS A 78 24.92 -12.89 -33.74
CA HIS A 78 24.04 -13.65 -32.86
C HIS A 78 22.73 -12.96 -32.48
N ASP A 79 21.66 -13.77 -32.50
CA ASP A 79 20.28 -13.47 -32.16
C ASP A 79 20.13 -13.19 -30.65
N LEU A 80 20.62 -12.03 -30.19
CA LEU A 80 20.20 -11.42 -28.93
C LEU A 80 18.89 -10.69 -29.22
N LYS A 81 17.78 -11.39 -28.99
CA LYS A 81 16.45 -10.80 -28.89
C LYS A 81 16.50 -9.67 -27.86
N SER A 82 16.72 -8.46 -28.34
CA SER A 82 16.43 -7.23 -27.62
C SER A 82 14.95 -7.26 -27.29
N LYS A 83 14.60 -7.63 -26.04
CA LYS A 83 13.26 -7.42 -25.51
C LYS A 83 13.00 -5.93 -25.67
N SER A 84 12.14 -5.54 -26.62
CA SER A 84 11.66 -4.16 -26.69
C SER A 84 10.96 -3.88 -25.36
N VAL A 85 11.66 -3.22 -24.44
CA VAL A 85 11.07 -2.75 -23.19
C VAL A 85 10.09 -1.67 -23.63
N GLY A 86 8.82 -2.03 -23.76
CA GLY A 86 7.76 -1.05 -24.00
C GLY A 86 7.85 0.01 -22.92
N VAL A 87 7.61 1.27 -23.29
CA VAL A 87 7.57 2.37 -22.33
C VAL A 87 6.48 2.04 -21.30
N LYS A 88 6.87 2.02 -20.02
CA LYS A 88 5.96 1.78 -18.88
C LYS A 88 5.46 3.13 -18.39
N ASP A 89 4.17 3.40 -18.60
CA ASP A 89 3.53 4.70 -18.31
C ASP A 89 2.90 4.76 -16.91
N ILE A 90 2.79 3.62 -16.23
CA ILE A 90 2.27 3.52 -14.86
C ILE A 90 3.46 3.34 -13.91
N ASP A 91 3.52 4.14 -12.85
CA ASP A 91 4.58 4.03 -11.85
C ASP A 91 4.34 2.84 -10.92
N VAL A 92 3.13 2.75 -10.36
CA VAL A 92 2.77 1.72 -9.36
C VAL A 92 1.40 1.11 -9.68
N ALA A 93 1.34 -0.22 -9.70
CA ALA A 93 0.10 -0.98 -9.58
C ALA A 93 0.06 -1.70 -8.23
N THR A 94 -1.04 -1.60 -7.48
CA THR A 94 -1.28 -2.45 -6.30
C THR A 94 -2.11 -3.67 -6.68
N LEU A 95 -1.87 -4.82 -6.04
CA LEU A 95 -2.61 -6.07 -6.29
C LEU A 95 -3.50 -6.47 -5.10
N GLY A 96 -4.81 -6.49 -5.33
CA GLY A 96 -5.84 -6.86 -4.35
C GLY A 96 -5.89 -5.90 -3.15
N ASN A 97 -6.47 -6.40 -2.07
CA ASN A 97 -6.63 -5.79 -0.76
C ASN A 97 -7.24 -4.38 -0.80
N LEU A 98 -8.32 -4.22 -1.57
CA LEU A 98 -9.13 -2.99 -1.56
C LEU A 98 -10.26 -3.16 -0.55
N CYS A 99 -10.24 -2.40 0.54
CA CYS A 99 -11.26 -2.47 1.57
C CYS A 99 -11.71 -1.08 2.03
N VAL A 100 -12.91 -1.03 2.61
CA VAL A 100 -13.34 0.12 3.40
C VAL A 100 -13.01 -0.14 4.87
N ASP A 101 -12.22 0.75 5.43
CA ASP A 101 -11.95 0.78 6.86
C ASP A 101 -13.11 1.49 7.57
N ILE A 102 -13.75 0.79 8.48
CA ILE A 102 -14.76 1.31 9.41
C ILE A 102 -14.05 1.68 10.71
N VAL A 103 -13.77 2.98 10.89
CA VAL A 103 -12.99 3.48 12.03
C VAL A 103 -13.91 3.82 13.20
N LEU A 104 -13.81 3.07 14.31
CA LEU A 104 -14.68 3.23 15.47
C LEU A 104 -13.89 3.30 16.78
N ASN A 105 -14.26 4.25 17.63
CA ASN A 105 -13.82 4.25 19.02
C ASN A 105 -14.64 3.24 19.83
N VAL A 106 -13.97 2.34 20.53
CA VAL A 106 -14.59 1.31 21.36
C VAL A 106 -14.09 1.39 22.81
N PRO A 107 -14.91 1.04 23.81
CA PRO A 107 -14.46 1.02 25.20
C PRO A 107 -13.33 0.02 25.46
N LYS A 108 -13.33 -1.08 24.70
CA LYS A 108 -12.33 -2.15 24.77
C LYS A 108 -12.23 -2.83 23.41
N LEU A 109 -11.01 -3.22 23.04
CA LEU A 109 -10.74 -4.03 21.86
C LEU A 109 -11.43 -5.41 21.94
N PRO A 110 -11.67 -6.06 20.79
CA PRO A 110 -12.27 -7.38 20.76
C PRO A 110 -11.49 -8.40 21.61
N PRO A 111 -12.20 -9.36 22.25
CA PRO A 111 -11.54 -10.39 23.04
C PRO A 111 -10.66 -11.31 22.16
N PRO A 112 -9.64 -11.97 22.74
CA PRO A 112 -8.71 -12.82 21.99
C PRO A 112 -9.35 -14.16 21.57
N ASP A 113 -10.31 -14.67 22.35
CA ASP A 113 -11.04 -15.89 22.02
C ASP A 113 -11.85 -15.72 20.72
N VAL A 114 -11.80 -16.72 19.84
CA VAL A 114 -12.40 -16.63 18.50
C VAL A 114 -13.93 -16.55 18.54
N HIS A 115 -14.58 -17.25 19.46
CA HIS A 115 -16.04 -17.27 19.57
C HIS A 115 -16.56 -15.97 20.17
N ASP A 116 -15.92 -15.51 21.25
CA ASP A 116 -16.26 -14.22 21.86
C ASP A 116 -15.97 -13.06 20.92
N ARG A 117 -14.86 -13.13 20.16
CA ARG A 117 -14.52 -12.12 19.14
C ARG A 117 -15.57 -12.09 18.05
N LYS A 118 -15.97 -13.24 17.52
CA LYS A 118 -17.03 -13.32 16.51
C LYS A 118 -18.33 -12.73 17.04
N ALA A 119 -18.75 -13.10 18.24
CA ALA A 119 -19.98 -12.56 18.84
C ALA A 119 -19.90 -11.04 19.09
N TYR A 120 -18.72 -10.52 19.45
CA TYR A 120 -18.46 -9.09 19.56
C TYR A 120 -18.64 -8.40 18.20
N MET A 121 -18.02 -8.94 17.15
CA MET A 121 -18.09 -8.38 15.80
C MET A 121 -19.49 -8.48 15.19
N ASP A 122 -20.22 -9.57 15.41
CA ASP A 122 -21.60 -9.74 14.96
C ASP A 122 -22.50 -8.65 15.58
N ARG A 123 -22.30 -8.30 16.86
CA ARG A 123 -23.04 -7.20 17.50
C ARG A 123 -22.62 -5.83 16.97
N LEU A 124 -21.32 -5.62 16.76
CA LEU A 124 -20.79 -4.34 16.28
C LEU A 124 -21.23 -4.04 14.84
N SER A 125 -21.31 -5.06 14.00
CA SER A 125 -21.69 -4.98 12.59
C SER A 125 -23.18 -5.11 12.32
N ALA A 126 -24.01 -5.27 13.36
CA ALA A 126 -25.46 -5.47 13.25
C ALA A 126 -26.19 -4.29 12.58
N SER A 127 -25.59 -3.10 12.56
CA SER A 127 -26.06 -1.94 11.83
C SER A 127 -24.94 -1.39 10.94
N PRO A 128 -25.23 -1.01 9.68
CA PRO A 128 -24.26 -0.35 8.84
C PRO A 128 -23.72 0.92 9.51
N PRO A 129 -22.39 1.05 9.65
CA PRO A 129 -21.76 2.25 10.20
C PRO A 129 -22.02 3.44 9.28
N ASP A 130 -22.21 4.63 9.86
CA ASP A 130 -22.37 5.87 9.11
C ASP A 130 -21.13 6.16 8.24
N LYS A 131 -21.35 6.70 7.03
CA LYS A 131 -20.31 7.05 6.05
C LYS A 131 -19.23 7.98 6.61
N GLN A 132 -19.53 8.77 7.64
CA GLN A 132 -18.52 9.60 8.32
C GLN A 132 -17.39 8.79 8.99
N TYR A 133 -17.58 7.48 9.21
CA TYR A 133 -16.59 6.58 9.79
C TYR A 133 -15.82 5.76 8.75
N TRP A 134 -16.04 6.00 7.46
CA TRP A 134 -15.45 5.21 6.39
C TRP A 134 -14.18 5.87 5.88
N GLU A 135 -13.14 5.07 5.73
CA GLU A 135 -11.92 5.44 5.01
C GLU A 135 -11.56 4.37 3.98
N ALA A 136 -10.83 4.76 2.94
CA ALA A 136 -10.27 3.81 2.00
C ALA A 136 -9.08 3.10 2.65
N GLY A 137 -9.14 1.78 2.77
CA GLY A 137 -8.19 0.96 3.51
C GLY A 137 -7.37 0.01 2.64
N GLY A 138 -6.52 -0.78 3.31
CA GLY A 138 -5.63 -1.75 2.67
C GLY A 138 -4.69 -1.08 1.68
N ASN A 139 -4.60 -1.64 0.47
CA ASN A 139 -3.73 -1.11 -0.59
C ASN A 139 -4.11 0.31 -1.06
N CYS A 140 -5.31 0.79 -0.74
CA CYS A 140 -5.68 2.18 -1.01
C CYS A 140 -4.73 3.16 -0.30
N ASN A 141 -4.29 2.85 0.94
CA ASN A 141 -3.37 3.70 1.69
C ASN A 141 -2.06 3.95 0.93
N MET A 142 -1.47 2.86 0.40
CA MET A 142 -0.23 2.91 -0.37
C MET A 142 -0.45 3.68 -1.67
N ALA A 143 -1.53 3.37 -2.41
CA ALA A 143 -1.83 4.02 -3.68
C ALA A 143 -2.08 5.54 -3.51
N ILE A 144 -2.81 5.95 -2.47
CA ILE A 144 -3.06 7.36 -2.13
C ILE A 144 -1.75 8.05 -1.75
N ALA A 145 -0.92 7.45 -0.89
CA ALA A 145 0.38 8.02 -0.54
C ALA A 145 1.28 8.19 -1.78
N ALA A 146 1.34 7.18 -2.65
CA ALA A 146 2.12 7.20 -3.88
C ALA A 146 1.61 8.27 -4.85
N ALA A 147 0.30 8.35 -5.05
CA ALA A 147 -0.33 9.38 -5.84
C ALA A 147 0.00 10.77 -5.29
N ARG A 148 -0.09 11.00 -3.97
CA ARG A 148 0.24 12.29 -3.34
C ARG A 148 1.71 12.68 -3.45
N LEU A 149 2.62 11.70 -3.54
CA LEU A 149 4.03 11.91 -3.93
C LEU A 149 4.22 12.20 -5.42
N GLY A 150 3.16 12.06 -6.22
CA GLY A 150 3.09 12.34 -7.65
C GLY A 150 3.44 11.18 -8.56
N LEU A 151 3.37 9.96 -8.05
CA LEU A 151 3.44 8.76 -8.88
C LEU A 151 2.11 8.51 -9.59
N HIS A 152 2.16 8.09 -10.85
CA HIS A 152 0.97 7.63 -11.57
C HIS A 152 0.60 6.21 -11.13
N CYS A 153 -0.53 6.07 -10.43
CA CYS A 153 -0.92 4.85 -9.76
C CYS A 153 -2.18 4.22 -10.35
N ILE A 154 -2.23 2.89 -10.33
CA ILE A 154 -3.47 2.14 -10.53
C ILE A 154 -3.69 1.13 -9.41
N ALA A 155 -4.95 0.88 -9.05
CA ALA A 155 -5.36 -0.18 -8.15
C ALA A 155 -5.92 -1.36 -8.96
N ILE A 156 -5.31 -2.54 -8.81
CA ILE A 156 -5.86 -3.78 -9.37
C ILE A 156 -6.57 -4.50 -8.24
N GLY A 157 -7.88 -4.68 -8.31
CA GLY A 157 -8.64 -5.30 -7.21
C GLY A 157 -10.13 -5.40 -7.49
N HIS A 158 -10.87 -5.93 -6.54
CA HIS A 158 -12.34 -6.04 -6.63
C HIS A 158 -13.02 -5.02 -5.71
N VAL A 159 -14.11 -4.44 -6.20
CA VAL A 159 -15.09 -3.69 -5.38
C VAL A 159 -16.49 -4.15 -5.78
N GLY A 160 -17.40 -4.19 -4.80
CA GLY A 160 -18.79 -4.54 -5.03
C GLY A 160 -19.59 -3.41 -5.70
N ASN A 161 -20.77 -3.74 -6.21
CA ASN A 161 -21.70 -2.76 -6.80
C ASN A 161 -22.54 -2.00 -5.73
N GLU A 162 -22.12 -2.06 -4.48
CA GLU A 162 -22.82 -1.47 -3.35
C GLU A 162 -22.16 -0.14 -2.92
N VAL A 163 -22.72 0.53 -1.90
CA VAL A 163 -22.33 1.88 -1.47
C VAL A 163 -20.86 2.03 -1.03
N TYR A 164 -20.26 1.02 -0.40
CA TYR A 164 -18.85 0.93 -0.03
C TYR A 164 -17.95 0.80 -1.25
N GLY A 165 -18.34 -0.02 -2.23
CA GLY A 165 -17.61 -0.15 -3.48
C GLY A 165 -17.62 1.13 -4.29
N GLN A 166 -18.78 1.78 -4.40
CA GLN A 166 -18.88 3.12 -5.01
C GLN A 166 -18.04 4.13 -4.24
N PHE A 167 -18.05 4.10 -2.91
CA PHE A 167 -17.22 4.97 -2.09
C PHE A 167 -15.72 4.79 -2.39
N LEU A 168 -15.21 3.56 -2.51
CA LEU A 168 -13.81 3.33 -2.88
C LEU A 168 -13.48 3.86 -4.27
N VAL A 169 -14.35 3.62 -5.25
CA VAL A 169 -14.17 4.12 -6.61
C VAL A 169 -14.12 5.65 -6.62
N ASP A 170 -15.01 6.32 -5.88
CA ASP A 170 -15.04 7.77 -5.75
C ASP A 170 -13.72 8.30 -5.14
N VAL A 171 -13.25 7.67 -4.04
CA VAL A 171 -11.99 8.08 -3.38
C VAL A 171 -10.79 7.89 -4.29
N LEU A 172 -10.68 6.75 -4.98
CA LEU A 172 -9.58 6.50 -5.91
C LEU A 172 -9.60 7.51 -7.06
N HIS A 173 -10.77 7.80 -7.61
CA HIS A 173 -10.94 8.80 -8.66
C HIS A 173 -10.52 10.21 -8.20
N ASP A 174 -10.97 10.63 -7.01
CA ASP A 174 -10.65 11.95 -6.45
C ASP A 174 -9.15 12.13 -6.17
N GLU A 175 -8.44 11.03 -5.87
CA GLU A 175 -6.98 11.01 -5.69
C GLU A 175 -6.20 10.86 -7.01
N GLY A 176 -6.91 10.71 -8.14
CA GLY A 176 -6.32 10.55 -9.47
C GLY A 176 -5.71 9.17 -9.71
N ILE A 177 -6.27 8.13 -9.09
CA ILE A 177 -5.81 6.74 -9.16
C ILE A 177 -6.74 5.96 -10.08
N GLY A 178 -6.17 5.33 -11.12
CA GLY A 178 -6.94 4.44 -11.99
C GLY A 178 -7.31 3.13 -11.29
N MET A 179 -8.34 2.44 -11.76
CA MET A 179 -8.72 1.13 -11.23
C MET A 179 -8.89 0.11 -12.35
N VAL A 180 -8.39 -1.10 -12.11
CA VAL A 180 -8.62 -2.29 -12.94
C VAL A 180 -9.28 -3.37 -12.10
N GLY A 181 -10.49 -3.75 -12.49
CA GLY A 181 -11.27 -4.78 -11.81
C GLY A 181 -10.62 -6.18 -11.89
N MET A 182 -10.55 -6.86 -10.76
CA MET A 182 -10.32 -8.31 -10.68
C MET A 182 -11.59 -9.05 -11.12
N CYS A 183 -11.63 -9.50 -12.38
CA CYS A 183 -12.71 -10.32 -12.92
C CYS A 183 -12.13 -11.41 -13.80
N GLU A 184 -12.72 -12.61 -13.83
CA GLU A 184 -12.42 -13.56 -14.90
C GLU A 184 -13.28 -13.24 -16.14
N ASN A 185 -12.64 -13.13 -17.31
CA ASN A 185 -13.35 -12.97 -18.59
C ASN A 185 -14.07 -14.28 -18.93
N THR A 186 -15.24 -14.53 -18.35
CA THR A 186 -16.17 -15.57 -18.80
C THR A 186 -17.35 -14.90 -19.51
N ASN A 187 -17.44 -15.10 -20.83
CA ASN A 187 -18.57 -14.71 -21.67
C ASN A 187 -19.82 -15.59 -21.40
N VAL A 188 -20.20 -15.75 -20.14
CA VAL A 188 -21.39 -16.49 -19.76
C VAL A 188 -22.12 -15.69 -18.71
N ASP A 189 -23.43 -15.53 -18.90
CA ASP A 189 -24.44 -15.05 -17.95
C ASP A 189 -24.51 -15.88 -16.64
N SER A 190 -23.38 -16.42 -16.16
CA SER A 190 -23.19 -16.80 -14.77
C SER A 190 -23.17 -15.51 -13.98
N SER A 191 -24.36 -15.14 -13.48
CA SER A 191 -24.64 -14.16 -12.42
C SER A 191 -23.41 -13.38 -12.01
N SER A 192 -23.34 -12.09 -12.31
CA SER A 192 -22.45 -11.14 -11.64
C SER A 192 -22.55 -11.42 -10.14
N ALA A 193 -21.69 -12.29 -9.62
CA ALA A 193 -21.67 -12.63 -8.22
C ALA A 193 -21.21 -11.33 -7.60
N SER A 194 -22.19 -10.59 -7.11
CA SER A 194 -22.05 -9.24 -6.63
C SER A 194 -21.35 -9.38 -5.29
N TYR A 195 -20.07 -9.69 -5.34
CA TYR A 195 -19.27 -9.85 -4.13
C TYR A 195 -19.14 -8.48 -3.50
N GLU A 196 -19.50 -8.43 -2.22
CA GLU A 196 -19.44 -7.23 -1.40
C GLU A 196 -18.00 -6.75 -1.30
N THR A 197 -17.82 -5.44 -1.26
CA THR A 197 -16.51 -4.83 -0.95
C THR A 197 -16.02 -5.31 0.42
N LEU A 198 -14.72 -5.53 0.54
CA LEU A 198 -14.11 -5.92 1.80
C LEU A 198 -14.30 -4.80 2.83
N LEU A 199 -14.71 -5.17 4.04
CA LEU A 199 -14.81 -4.27 5.19
C LEU A 199 -13.81 -4.69 6.25
N CYS A 200 -13.07 -3.72 6.78
CA CYS A 200 -12.18 -3.89 7.91
C CYS A 200 -12.64 -2.95 9.03
N TRP A 201 -12.94 -3.47 10.21
CA TRP A 201 -13.21 -2.66 11.38
C TRP A 201 -11.88 -2.28 12.04
N VAL A 202 -11.58 -0.99 12.01
CA VAL A 202 -10.43 -0.38 12.69
C VAL A 202 -10.92 0.17 14.02
N LEU A 203 -10.67 -0.60 15.09
CA LEU A 203 -11.19 -0.33 16.42
C LEU A 203 -10.11 0.33 17.27
N VAL A 204 -10.43 1.52 17.79
CA VAL A 204 -9.53 2.32 18.61
C VAL A 204 -10.04 2.33 20.05
N ASP A 205 -9.24 1.86 21.00
CA ASP A 205 -9.63 1.88 22.41
C ASP A 205 -9.25 3.19 23.13
N SER A 206 -9.67 3.31 24.39
CA SER A 206 -9.36 4.48 25.23
C SER A 206 -7.86 4.68 25.52
N LEU A 207 -7.04 3.67 25.25
CA LEU A 207 -5.57 3.74 25.35
C LEU A 207 -4.90 3.98 23.99
N GLN A 208 -5.68 4.31 22.95
CA GLN A 208 -5.22 4.53 21.57
C GLN A 208 -4.54 3.30 20.95
N ARG A 209 -4.93 2.10 21.40
CA ARG A 209 -4.52 0.85 20.76
C ARG A 209 -5.50 0.50 19.67
N HIS A 210 -4.98 -0.13 18.63
CA HIS A 210 -5.73 -0.54 17.45
C HIS A 210 -6.03 -2.03 17.49
N GLY A 211 -7.26 -2.40 17.15
CA GLY A 211 -7.67 -3.75 16.79
C GLY A 211 -8.25 -3.75 15.39
N PHE A 212 -7.76 -4.63 14.54
CA PHE A 212 -8.26 -4.79 13.19
C PHE A 212 -9.09 -6.06 13.14
N CYS A 213 -10.29 -5.98 12.57
CA CYS A 213 -11.07 -7.17 12.33
C CYS A 213 -11.81 -7.09 11.01
N SER A 214 -11.58 -8.07 10.14
CA SER A 214 -12.24 -8.20 8.85
C SER A 214 -13.22 -9.38 8.87
N ARG A 215 -14.19 -9.38 7.95
CA ARG A 215 -14.99 -10.59 7.68
C ARG A 215 -14.10 -11.78 7.30
N ALA A 216 -12.94 -11.51 6.69
CA ALA A 216 -11.97 -12.54 6.32
C ALA A 216 -11.43 -13.31 7.54
N ASP A 217 -11.37 -12.70 8.73
CA ASP A 217 -10.86 -13.36 9.95
C ASP A 217 -11.72 -14.55 10.40
N PHE A 218 -12.94 -14.65 9.88
CA PHE A 218 -13.90 -15.72 10.19
C PHE A 218 -14.14 -16.66 9.00
N SER A 219 -13.42 -16.46 7.90
CA SER A 219 -13.44 -17.33 6.73
C SER A 219 -12.16 -18.18 6.68
N LYS A 220 -12.28 -19.41 6.16
CA LYS A 220 -11.11 -20.24 5.84
C LYS A 220 -10.65 -20.06 4.39
N ASP A 221 -11.58 -19.67 3.53
CA ASP A 221 -11.32 -19.49 2.11
C ASP A 221 -11.15 -18.00 1.79
N PRO A 222 -10.28 -17.65 0.82
CA PRO A 222 -10.13 -16.28 0.37
C PRO A 222 -11.44 -15.75 -0.23
N ALA A 223 -11.62 -14.42 -0.19
CA ALA A 223 -12.85 -13.77 -0.66
C ALA A 223 -13.21 -14.14 -2.12
N PHE A 224 -12.21 -14.36 -2.97
CA PHE A 224 -12.37 -14.74 -4.37
C PHE A 224 -11.81 -16.14 -4.66
N SER A 225 -12.14 -17.12 -3.80
CA SER A 225 -11.70 -18.52 -3.91
C SER A 225 -11.99 -19.21 -5.26
N TRP A 226 -12.95 -18.71 -6.03
CA TRP A 226 -13.30 -19.20 -7.36
C TRP A 226 -12.34 -18.73 -8.46
N MET A 227 -11.53 -17.69 -8.21
CA MET A 227 -10.59 -17.19 -9.19
C MET A 227 -9.43 -18.17 -9.39
N SER A 228 -9.12 -18.42 -10.65
CA SER A 228 -8.11 -19.37 -11.12
C SER A 228 -7.09 -18.73 -12.05
N LYS A 229 -7.42 -17.58 -12.68
CA LYS A 229 -6.55 -16.91 -13.65
C LYS A 229 -6.69 -15.38 -13.62
N LEU A 230 -5.65 -14.71 -14.09
CA LEU A 230 -5.67 -13.27 -14.34
C LEU A 230 -6.35 -12.96 -15.68
N SER A 231 -7.15 -11.89 -15.72
CA SER A 231 -7.67 -11.36 -16.97
C SER A 231 -6.60 -10.65 -17.79
N GLU A 232 -6.88 -10.44 -19.08
CA GLU A 232 -5.99 -9.68 -19.96
C GLU A 232 -5.88 -8.21 -19.57
N GLN A 233 -6.93 -7.62 -18.96
CA GLN A 233 -6.87 -6.27 -18.40
C GLN A 233 -5.86 -6.20 -17.24
N VAL A 234 -5.91 -7.17 -16.31
CA VAL A 234 -4.97 -7.26 -15.18
C VAL A 234 -3.54 -7.46 -15.67
N LYS A 235 -3.32 -8.37 -16.63
CA LYS A 235 -2.00 -8.55 -17.24
C LYS A 235 -1.50 -7.28 -17.93
N THR A 236 -2.36 -6.58 -18.67
CA THR A 236 -1.99 -5.33 -19.34
C THR A 236 -1.55 -4.27 -18.33
N ALA A 237 -2.30 -4.11 -17.25
CA ALA A 237 -1.97 -3.24 -16.13
C ALA A 237 -0.60 -3.58 -15.50
N ILE A 238 -0.35 -4.86 -15.19
CA ILE A 238 0.95 -5.31 -14.65
C ILE A 238 2.08 -4.97 -15.63
N LYS A 239 1.90 -5.27 -16.92
CA LYS A 239 2.90 -5.05 -17.98
C LYS A 239 3.26 -3.57 -18.14
N GLN A 240 2.27 -2.68 -18.07
CA GLN A 240 2.45 -1.23 -18.22
C GLN A 240 3.03 -0.55 -16.97
N SER A 241 3.10 -1.27 -15.84
CA SER A 241 3.56 -0.73 -14.55
C SER A 241 5.06 -0.92 -14.34
N LYS A 242 5.73 0.07 -13.74
CA LYS A 242 7.12 -0.04 -13.28
C LYS A 242 7.23 -0.93 -12.04
N ILE A 243 6.28 -0.80 -11.12
CA ILE A 243 6.19 -1.59 -9.89
C ILE A 243 4.83 -2.29 -9.81
N LEU A 244 4.83 -3.57 -9.42
CA LEU A 244 3.68 -4.27 -8.86
C LEU A 244 3.89 -4.41 -7.35
N PHE A 245 2.99 -3.83 -6.55
CA PHE A 245 3.00 -3.94 -5.10
C PHE A 245 2.00 -5.01 -4.64
N CYS A 246 2.52 -5.98 -3.89
CA CYS A 246 1.77 -7.03 -3.24
C CYS A 246 1.94 -6.92 -1.72
N ASN A 247 0.91 -7.28 -0.96
CA ASN A 247 1.00 -7.39 0.48
C ASN A 247 0.47 -8.74 0.98
N GLY A 248 0.78 -9.10 2.22
CA GLY A 248 0.34 -10.39 2.80
C GLY A 248 -1.18 -10.52 2.98
N TYR A 249 -1.93 -9.41 3.07
CA TYR A 249 -3.40 -9.43 3.11
C TYR A 249 -4.03 -9.74 1.75
N GLY A 250 -3.26 -9.70 0.65
CA GLY A 250 -3.71 -10.20 -0.65
C GLY A 250 -4.15 -11.67 -0.60
N PHE A 251 -3.64 -12.46 0.34
CA PHE A 251 -4.01 -13.86 0.55
C PHE A 251 -5.40 -14.05 1.19
N ASP A 252 -5.92 -13.03 1.87
CA ASP A 252 -7.30 -13.05 2.39
C ASP A 252 -8.34 -12.81 1.28
N GLU A 253 -7.88 -12.24 0.16
CA GLU A 253 -8.70 -11.87 -0.97
C GLU A 253 -8.56 -12.86 -2.13
N LEU A 254 -7.33 -13.23 -2.49
CA LEU A 254 -7.00 -13.97 -3.69
C LEU A 254 -6.42 -15.35 -3.37
N PRO A 255 -6.76 -16.39 -4.16
CA PRO A 255 -6.13 -17.69 -4.04
C PRO A 255 -4.61 -17.63 -4.24
N PRO A 256 -3.81 -18.42 -3.49
CA PRO A 256 -2.35 -18.45 -3.65
C PRO A 256 -1.88 -18.63 -5.10
N GLY A 257 -2.56 -19.47 -5.88
CA GLY A 257 -2.24 -19.70 -7.30
C GLY A 257 -2.42 -18.46 -8.20
N VAL A 258 -3.40 -17.60 -7.90
CA VAL A 258 -3.63 -16.34 -8.64
C VAL A 258 -2.55 -15.32 -8.31
N ILE A 259 -2.17 -15.22 -7.02
CA ILE A 259 -1.09 -14.33 -6.57
C ILE A 259 0.24 -14.76 -7.23
N VAL A 260 0.55 -16.05 -7.20
CA VAL A 260 1.73 -16.62 -7.87
C VAL A 260 1.73 -16.31 -9.36
N SER A 261 0.60 -16.48 -10.03
CA SER A 261 0.47 -16.16 -11.47
C SER A 261 0.76 -14.67 -11.76
N ALA A 262 0.37 -13.76 -10.87
CA ALA A 262 0.63 -12.32 -11.03
C ALA A 262 2.11 -11.99 -10.84
N VAL A 263 2.74 -12.61 -9.86
CA VAL A 263 4.17 -12.48 -9.56
C VAL A 263 5.03 -13.02 -10.70
N GLU A 264 4.73 -14.22 -11.19
CA GLU A 264 5.45 -14.82 -12.33
C GLU A 264 5.32 -13.97 -13.58
N TYR A 265 4.10 -13.49 -13.87
CA TYR A 265 3.87 -12.63 -15.01
C TYR A 265 4.58 -11.28 -14.90
N ALA A 266 4.60 -10.67 -13.71
CA ALA A 266 5.34 -9.43 -13.45
C ALA A 266 6.84 -9.60 -13.76
N VAL A 267 7.44 -10.72 -13.31
CA VAL A 267 8.84 -11.05 -13.60
C VAL A 267 9.07 -11.29 -15.09
N GLU A 268 8.16 -12.00 -15.77
CA GLU A 268 8.26 -12.28 -17.21
C GLU A 268 8.36 -10.99 -18.05
N VAL A 269 7.50 -10.01 -17.73
CA VAL A 269 7.37 -8.74 -18.44
C VAL A 269 8.28 -7.62 -17.90
N GLY A 270 9.11 -7.91 -16.89
CA GLY A 270 10.06 -6.97 -16.31
C GLY A 270 9.43 -5.85 -15.49
N THR A 271 8.30 -6.11 -14.83
CA THR A 271 7.73 -5.25 -13.80
C THR A 271 8.41 -5.57 -12.46
N ALA A 272 8.94 -4.56 -11.78
CA ALA A 272 9.59 -4.77 -10.49
C ALA A 272 8.56 -5.20 -9.44
N LEU A 273 8.89 -6.20 -8.62
CA LEU A 273 7.99 -6.71 -7.60
C LEU A 273 8.37 -6.18 -6.22
N PHE A 274 7.40 -5.53 -5.56
CA PHE A 274 7.50 -5.08 -4.18
C PHE A 274 6.57 -5.94 -3.33
N PHE A 275 7.09 -6.49 -2.24
CA PHE A 275 6.31 -7.31 -1.34
C PHE A 275 6.46 -6.87 0.12
N ASP A 276 5.32 -6.58 0.75
CA ASP A 276 5.21 -6.38 2.19
C ASP A 276 4.40 -7.55 2.79
N PRO A 277 5.06 -8.58 3.38
CA PRO A 277 4.34 -9.72 3.94
C PRO A 277 3.41 -9.32 5.10
N GLY A 278 3.68 -8.18 5.75
CA GLY A 278 2.95 -7.72 6.91
C GLY A 278 2.86 -8.77 8.04
N PRO A 279 1.92 -8.61 8.98
CA PRO A 279 1.70 -9.60 10.03
C PRO A 279 1.23 -10.95 9.49
N ARG A 280 0.70 -10.99 8.25
CA ARG A 280 0.28 -12.22 7.59
C ARG A 280 1.46 -13.13 7.27
N GLY A 281 2.67 -12.62 7.09
CA GLY A 281 3.87 -13.43 6.82
C GLY A 281 4.03 -14.61 7.79
N LYS A 282 3.84 -14.35 9.10
CA LYS A 282 3.90 -15.39 10.15
C LYS A 282 2.78 -16.43 10.03
N SER A 283 1.56 -16.00 9.78
CA SER A 283 0.44 -16.93 9.60
C SER A 283 0.58 -17.77 8.34
N LEU A 284 1.09 -17.18 7.26
CA LEU A 284 1.28 -17.84 5.97
C LEU A 284 2.42 -18.86 6.02
N SER A 285 3.49 -18.59 6.79
CA SER A 285 4.58 -19.56 6.97
C SER A 285 4.15 -20.81 7.76
N ALA A 286 3.10 -20.71 8.56
CA ALA A 286 2.47 -21.83 9.25
C ALA A 286 1.13 -22.29 8.62
N GLY A 287 0.80 -21.76 7.44
CA GLY A 287 -0.46 -21.98 6.75
C GLY A 287 -0.51 -23.31 5.99
N THR A 288 -1.42 -23.39 5.01
CA THR A 288 -1.50 -24.49 4.05
C THR A 288 -0.22 -24.62 3.20
N THR A 289 -0.02 -25.78 2.57
CA THR A 289 1.11 -25.99 1.67
C THR A 289 1.11 -24.99 0.51
N GLU A 290 -0.08 -24.65 -0.02
CA GLU A 290 -0.23 -23.64 -1.07
C GLU A 290 0.16 -22.23 -0.59
N GLU A 291 -0.26 -21.83 0.61
CA GLU A 291 0.12 -20.54 1.21
C GLU A 291 1.62 -20.45 1.48
N GLN A 292 2.22 -21.48 2.06
CA GLN A 292 3.66 -21.54 2.32
C GLN A 292 4.46 -21.47 1.01
N GLY A 293 4.03 -22.21 -0.02
CA GLY A 293 4.65 -22.21 -1.33
C GLY A 293 4.59 -20.85 -2.00
N ALA A 294 3.43 -20.20 -1.99
CA ALA A 294 3.25 -18.86 -2.54
C ALA A 294 4.03 -17.81 -1.75
N LEU A 295 4.01 -17.83 -0.41
CA LEU A 295 4.82 -16.93 0.42
C LEU A 295 6.31 -17.07 0.07
N SER A 296 6.82 -18.31 0.01
CA SER A 296 8.22 -18.57 -0.37
C SER A 296 8.54 -17.99 -1.76
N GLN A 297 7.63 -18.13 -2.71
CA GLN A 297 7.80 -17.59 -4.04
C GLN A 297 7.85 -16.05 -4.04
N LEU A 298 6.95 -15.37 -3.33
CA LEU A 298 6.99 -13.90 -3.21
C LEU A 298 8.28 -13.42 -2.54
N LEU A 299 8.71 -14.06 -1.45
CA LEU A 299 9.96 -13.72 -0.76
C LEU A 299 11.17 -13.87 -1.70
N ARG A 300 11.20 -14.89 -2.54
CA ARG A 300 12.32 -15.18 -3.45
C ARG A 300 12.33 -14.32 -4.71
N MET A 301 11.16 -13.96 -5.24
CA MET A 301 11.01 -13.28 -6.53
C MET A 301 10.93 -11.77 -6.42
N SER A 302 10.69 -11.21 -5.23
CA SER A 302 10.57 -9.77 -5.04
C SER A 302 11.89 -9.04 -5.22
N ASP A 303 11.88 -7.94 -5.97
CA ASP A 303 13.00 -7.01 -6.08
C ASP A 303 13.20 -6.24 -4.77
N VAL A 304 12.10 -5.92 -4.09
CA VAL A 304 12.08 -5.15 -2.85
C VAL A 304 11.20 -5.84 -1.82
N LEU A 305 11.79 -6.19 -0.68
CA LEU A 305 11.07 -6.68 0.49
C LEU A 305 10.95 -5.56 1.52
N LEU A 306 9.75 -5.37 2.08
CA LEU A 306 9.47 -4.35 3.09
C LEU A 306 8.88 -5.01 4.32
N LEU A 307 9.60 -4.97 5.44
CA LEU A 307 9.19 -5.62 6.68
C LEU A 307 9.43 -4.69 7.87
N THR A 308 8.68 -4.87 8.94
CA THR A 308 9.09 -4.37 10.26
C THR A 308 10.17 -5.28 10.86
N SER A 309 10.85 -4.81 11.91
CA SER A 309 11.82 -5.62 12.65
C SER A 309 11.20 -6.95 13.13
N ASP A 310 10.04 -6.86 13.77
CA ASP A 310 9.32 -8.02 14.33
C ASP A 310 8.86 -9.00 13.23
N GLU A 311 8.45 -8.49 12.05
CA GLU A 311 8.09 -9.33 10.90
C GLU A 311 9.31 -10.03 10.30
N ALA A 312 10.44 -9.33 10.20
CA ALA A 312 11.70 -9.91 9.71
C ALA A 312 12.22 -11.00 10.66
N GLU A 313 12.20 -10.74 11.96
CA GLU A 313 12.51 -11.74 12.99
C GLU A 313 11.56 -12.93 12.90
N SER A 314 10.25 -12.69 12.79
CA SER A 314 9.27 -13.77 12.74
C SER A 314 9.43 -14.69 11.51
N LEU A 315 9.98 -14.20 10.40
CA LEU A 315 10.21 -14.98 9.19
C LEU A 315 11.57 -15.69 9.18
N THR A 316 12.57 -15.15 9.89
CA THR A 316 13.95 -15.64 9.83
C THR A 316 14.41 -16.34 11.11
N GLY A 317 13.76 -16.07 12.24
CA GLY A 317 14.21 -16.43 13.58
C GLY A 317 15.40 -15.61 14.08
N ILE A 318 15.75 -14.50 13.42
CA ILE A 318 16.92 -13.67 13.73
C ILE A 318 16.45 -12.32 14.31
N GLU A 319 16.85 -12.03 15.55
CA GLU A 319 16.44 -10.82 16.27
C GLU A 319 17.08 -9.55 15.71
N ASN A 320 18.38 -9.59 15.37
CA ASN A 320 19.06 -8.44 14.79
C ASN A 320 18.46 -8.10 13.41
N PRO A 321 17.89 -6.90 13.20
CA PRO A 321 17.18 -6.55 11.97
C PRO A 321 18.08 -6.50 10.74
N ILE A 322 19.37 -6.17 10.90
CA ILE A 322 20.32 -6.19 9.79
C ILE A 322 20.58 -7.62 9.36
N SER A 323 20.90 -8.51 10.29
CA SER A 323 21.16 -9.92 10.04
C SER A 323 19.93 -10.63 9.45
N ALA A 324 18.73 -10.33 9.97
CA ALA A 324 17.47 -10.83 9.42
C ALA A 324 17.26 -10.36 7.97
N GLY A 325 17.49 -9.08 7.69
CA GLY A 325 17.36 -8.55 6.34
C GLY A 325 18.43 -9.08 5.37
N GLN A 326 19.65 -9.34 5.84
CA GLN A 326 20.70 -10.00 5.06
C GLN A 326 20.32 -11.45 4.72
N GLU A 327 19.71 -12.17 5.65
CA GLU A 327 19.22 -13.53 5.40
C GLU A 327 18.13 -13.54 4.33
N LEU A 328 17.13 -12.65 4.44
CA LEU A 328 16.10 -12.49 3.41
C LEU A 328 16.70 -12.13 2.04
N LEU A 329 17.70 -11.24 2.02
CA LEU A 329 18.40 -10.87 0.80
C LEU A 329 19.16 -12.05 0.17
N LYS A 330 19.75 -12.94 0.98
CA LYS A 330 20.45 -14.16 0.53
C LYS A 330 19.48 -15.19 -0.04
N GLN A 331 18.30 -15.34 0.57
CA GLN A 331 17.25 -16.25 0.08
C GLN A 331 16.62 -15.76 -1.23
N GLY A 332 16.58 -14.44 -1.43
CA GLY A 332 16.08 -13.77 -2.61
C GLY A 332 16.88 -14.05 -3.89
N VAL A 333 16.21 -14.53 -4.95
CA VAL A 333 16.82 -14.73 -6.27
C VAL A 333 16.96 -13.39 -7.00
N HIS A 334 15.94 -12.54 -6.90
CA HIS A 334 15.88 -11.23 -7.56
C HIS A 334 16.02 -10.05 -6.60
N THR A 335 16.06 -10.31 -5.30
CA THR A 335 15.99 -9.28 -4.28
C THR A 335 17.21 -8.36 -4.32
N LYS A 336 16.92 -7.08 -4.50
CA LYS A 336 17.88 -5.98 -4.56
C LYS A 336 17.92 -5.27 -3.22
N TRP A 337 16.73 -4.95 -2.68
CA TRP A 337 16.57 -4.17 -1.46
C TRP A 337 15.75 -4.96 -0.44
N VAL A 338 16.23 -5.01 0.80
CA VAL A 338 15.42 -5.38 1.96
C VAL A 338 15.35 -4.18 2.88
N ILE A 339 14.13 -3.70 3.15
CA ILE A 339 13.88 -2.56 4.03
C ILE A 339 13.29 -3.07 5.34
N VAL A 340 13.93 -2.70 6.44
CA VAL A 340 13.45 -3.01 7.79
C VAL A 340 12.99 -1.73 8.48
N LYS A 341 11.70 -1.66 8.79
CA LYS A 341 10.98 -0.57 9.46
C LYS A 341 11.04 -0.79 10.98
N MET A 342 11.43 0.23 11.74
CA MET A 342 11.58 0.15 13.21
C MET A 342 10.78 1.25 13.92
N GLY A 343 9.71 1.73 13.29
CA GLY A 343 8.82 2.75 13.83
C GLY A 343 9.59 4.02 14.24
N PRO A 344 9.53 4.46 15.51
CA PRO A 344 10.21 5.67 15.98
C PRO A 344 11.74 5.58 15.95
N ARG A 345 12.32 4.38 15.76
CA ARG A 345 13.76 4.17 15.56
C ARG A 345 14.21 4.35 14.10
N GLY A 346 13.27 4.56 13.17
CA GLY A 346 13.57 4.80 11.76
C GLY A 346 13.59 3.52 10.94
N SER A 347 14.53 3.41 10.01
CA SER A 347 14.55 2.35 9.01
C SER A 347 15.94 2.03 8.48
N ILE A 348 16.12 0.81 7.99
CA ILE A 348 17.36 0.30 7.39
C ILE A 348 17.05 -0.21 5.98
N LEU A 349 17.93 0.08 5.03
CA LEU A 349 17.91 -0.50 3.68
C LEU A 349 19.18 -1.31 3.46
N ILE A 350 19.00 -2.60 3.19
CA ILE A 350 20.06 -3.58 3.04
C ILE A 350 20.12 -3.98 1.57
N THR A 351 21.32 -3.95 1.02
CA THR A 351 21.65 -4.40 -0.34
C THR A 351 22.84 -5.35 -0.28
N ARG A 352 23.17 -5.99 -1.40
CA ARG A 352 24.35 -6.88 -1.46
C ARG A 352 25.68 -6.17 -1.18
N SER A 353 25.74 -4.86 -1.38
CA SER A 353 26.98 -4.08 -1.29
C SER A 353 27.03 -3.08 -0.15
N SER A 354 25.88 -2.76 0.46
CA SER A 354 25.82 -1.71 1.46
C SER A 354 24.60 -1.79 2.37
N ILE A 355 24.75 -1.18 3.54
CA ILE A 355 23.67 -0.91 4.49
C ILE A 355 23.51 0.61 4.58
N SER A 356 22.26 1.07 4.51
CA SER A 356 21.90 2.47 4.74
C SER A 356 20.93 2.56 5.91
N CYS A 357 21.22 3.42 6.87
CA CYS A 357 20.38 3.68 8.04
C CYS A 357 19.81 5.09 7.99
N ALA A 358 18.56 5.27 8.38
CA ALA A 358 17.98 6.58 8.58
C ALA A 358 17.11 6.59 9.85
N PRO A 359 17.41 7.46 10.83
CA PRO A 359 16.53 7.68 11.97
C PRO A 359 15.18 8.26 11.55
N ALA A 360 14.14 8.04 12.36
CA ALA A 360 12.83 8.65 12.15
C ALA A 360 12.83 10.14 12.49
N PHE A 361 11.82 10.87 12.03
CA PHE A 361 11.57 12.24 12.50
C PHE A 361 10.81 12.20 13.84
N LYS A 362 11.15 13.10 14.77
CA LYS A 362 10.38 13.32 16.00
C LYS A 362 9.07 14.01 15.65
N VAL A 363 7.96 13.32 15.87
CA VAL A 363 6.60 13.81 15.60
C VAL A 363 5.69 13.57 16.80
N ASN A 364 4.63 14.36 16.90
CA ASN A 364 3.53 14.07 17.82
C ASN A 364 2.59 13.07 17.17
N VAL A 365 2.64 11.81 17.62
CA VAL A 365 1.84 10.72 17.05
C VAL A 365 0.39 10.85 17.52
N ILE A 366 -0.54 10.87 16.56
CA ILE A 366 -1.98 10.81 16.79
C ILE A 366 -2.48 9.40 16.51
N ASP A 367 -2.16 8.86 15.34
CA ASP A 367 -2.57 7.53 14.90
C ASP A 367 -1.47 6.91 14.03
N THR A 368 -1.21 5.61 14.16
CA THR A 368 -0.20 4.89 13.38
C THR A 368 -0.75 4.14 12.17
N VAL A 369 -2.08 4.09 11.98
CA VAL A 369 -2.72 3.41 10.84
C VAL A 369 -2.21 4.02 9.52
N GLY A 370 -1.89 3.16 8.55
CA GLY A 370 -1.40 3.58 7.22
C GLY A 370 0.03 4.14 7.17
N CYS A 371 0.74 4.25 8.30
CA CYS A 371 2.12 4.75 8.32
C CYS A 371 3.09 3.85 7.53
N GLY A 372 2.93 2.53 7.66
CA GLY A 372 3.71 1.54 6.91
C GLY A 372 3.44 1.62 5.40
N ASP A 373 2.17 1.67 5.00
CA ASP A 373 1.76 1.79 3.59
C ASP A 373 2.29 3.08 2.95
N SER A 374 2.22 4.18 3.70
CA SER A 374 2.70 5.49 3.26
C SER A 374 4.23 5.52 3.14
N PHE A 375 4.93 4.85 4.06
CA PHE A 375 6.37 4.63 3.96
C PHE A 375 6.72 3.83 2.69
N VAL A 376 5.98 2.76 2.36
CA VAL A 376 6.21 1.94 1.15
C VAL A 376 6.09 2.78 -0.12
N ALA A 377 5.09 3.67 -0.20
CA ALA A 377 4.94 4.58 -1.33
C ALA A 377 6.18 5.45 -1.58
N ALA A 378 6.84 5.91 -0.52
CA ALA A 378 8.06 6.70 -0.63
C ALA A 378 9.29 5.85 -1.02
N ILE A 379 9.34 4.58 -0.61
CA ILE A 379 10.34 3.63 -1.12
C ILE A 379 10.16 3.42 -2.62
N ALA A 380 8.92 3.24 -3.09
CA ALA A 380 8.61 3.13 -4.52
C ALA A 380 9.04 4.39 -5.29
N TYR A 381 8.76 5.59 -4.74
CA TYR A 381 9.22 6.86 -5.30
C TYR A 381 10.74 6.91 -5.43
N GLY A 382 11.47 6.56 -4.37
CA GLY A 382 12.94 6.54 -4.38
C GLY A 382 13.51 5.52 -5.35
N PHE A 383 12.89 4.34 -5.47
CA PHE A 383 13.29 3.29 -6.40
C PHE A 383 13.13 3.71 -7.86
N ILE A 384 11.96 4.22 -8.25
CA ILE A 384 11.68 4.67 -9.62
C ILE A 384 12.63 5.80 -10.05
N HIS A 385 12.97 6.69 -9.12
CA HIS A 385 13.86 7.83 -9.40
C HIS A 385 15.35 7.53 -9.19
N ASN A 386 15.73 6.27 -8.95
CA ASN A 386 17.11 5.85 -8.67
C ASN A 386 17.80 6.72 -7.61
N MET A 387 17.07 7.05 -6.54
CA MET A 387 17.57 7.91 -5.48
C MET A 387 18.61 7.17 -4.62
N PRO A 388 19.59 7.90 -4.05
CA PRO A 388 20.49 7.33 -3.06
C PRO A 388 19.69 6.70 -1.90
N ALA A 389 20.08 5.51 -1.45
CA ALA A 389 19.36 4.74 -0.43
C ALA A 389 19.04 5.55 0.85
N VAL A 390 20.01 6.32 1.35
CA VAL A 390 19.80 7.20 2.52
C VAL A 390 18.75 8.28 2.25
N ASN A 391 18.73 8.88 1.06
CA ASN A 391 17.73 9.87 0.67
C ASN A 391 16.34 9.23 0.56
N THR A 392 16.26 8.01 0.01
CA THR A 392 15.04 7.20 -0.08
C THR A 392 14.47 6.89 1.31
N LEU A 393 15.31 6.45 2.25
CA LEU A 393 14.87 6.20 3.63
C LEU A 393 14.45 7.49 4.34
N ALA A 394 15.16 8.60 4.12
CA ALA A 394 14.81 9.89 4.71
C ALA A 394 13.42 10.37 4.29
N ILE A 395 13.08 10.31 3.00
CA ILE A 395 11.73 10.65 2.54
C ILE A 395 10.69 9.64 3.05
N ALA A 396 11.03 8.35 3.10
CA ALA A 396 10.10 7.34 3.59
C ALA A 396 9.76 7.50 5.07
N ASN A 397 10.76 7.76 5.92
CA ASN A 397 10.56 8.12 7.32
C ASN A 397 9.75 9.41 7.47
N ALA A 398 9.95 10.41 6.59
CA ALA A 398 9.17 11.64 6.62
C ALA A 398 7.70 11.40 6.24
N VAL A 399 7.42 10.58 5.23
CA VAL A 399 6.05 10.27 4.78
C VAL A 399 5.30 9.44 5.82
N GLY A 400 5.95 8.42 6.39
CA GLY A 400 5.38 7.64 7.49
C GLY A 400 5.15 8.50 8.74
N GLY A 401 6.15 9.30 9.14
CA GLY A 401 6.05 10.19 10.30
C GLY A 401 5.01 11.30 10.13
N ALA A 402 4.88 11.88 8.93
CA ALA A 402 3.84 12.87 8.64
C ALA A 402 2.44 12.26 8.67
N THR A 403 2.30 11.01 8.22
CA THR A 403 1.02 10.27 8.29
C THR A 403 0.64 10.01 9.74
N ALA A 404 1.63 9.70 10.59
CA ALA A 404 1.41 9.48 12.02
C ALA A 404 0.86 10.70 12.77
N MET A 405 0.97 11.90 12.19
CA MET A 405 0.45 13.15 12.75
C MET A 405 -1.03 13.37 12.41
N GLY A 406 -1.63 12.55 11.54
CA GLY A 406 -3.04 12.55 11.19
C GLY A 406 -3.85 11.54 12.01
N CYS A 407 -5.17 11.54 11.83
CA CYS A 407 -6.07 10.57 12.46
C CYS A 407 -6.60 9.63 11.37
N GLY A 408 -6.30 8.34 11.45
CA GLY A 408 -6.65 7.34 10.45
C GLY A 408 -5.79 7.34 9.19
N ALA A 409 -6.09 6.41 8.28
CA ALA A 409 -5.49 6.31 6.96
C ALA A 409 -6.49 6.72 5.85
N GLY A 410 -6.36 6.17 4.65
CA GLY A 410 -7.16 6.55 3.49
C GLY A 410 -6.96 8.01 3.12
N ARG A 411 -8.03 8.80 3.18
CA ARG A 411 -7.96 10.23 2.82
C ARG A 411 -7.09 11.04 3.80
N ASN A 412 -6.83 10.51 4.99
CA ASN A 412 -6.04 11.14 6.05
C ASN A 412 -4.53 10.88 5.95
N VAL A 413 -4.07 10.09 4.98
CA VAL A 413 -2.64 9.94 4.63
C VAL A 413 -1.97 11.31 4.46
N ALA A 414 -0.67 11.46 4.75
CA ALA A 414 -0.03 12.78 4.67
C ALA A 414 -0.08 13.42 3.27
N THR A 415 -0.30 14.73 3.22
CA THR A 415 -0.10 15.50 1.98
C THR A 415 1.39 15.79 1.77
N LEU A 416 1.76 16.07 0.52
CA LEU A 416 3.15 16.39 0.16
C LEU A 416 3.67 17.64 0.87
N GLU A 417 2.82 18.64 1.11
CA GLU A 417 3.17 19.83 1.89
C GLU A 417 3.57 19.45 3.30
N LYS A 418 2.83 18.53 3.95
CA LYS A 418 3.13 18.12 5.31
C LYS A 418 4.46 17.37 5.41
N VAL A 419 4.74 16.52 4.42
CA VAL A 419 6.03 15.84 4.28
C VAL A 419 7.16 16.86 4.12
N ILE A 420 6.99 17.86 3.25
CA ILE A 420 7.97 18.92 3.03
C ILE A 420 8.22 19.75 4.31
N GLU A 421 7.17 20.09 5.06
CA GLU A 421 7.28 20.79 6.34
C GLU A 421 8.10 19.98 7.34
N LEU A 422 7.81 18.69 7.49
CA LEU A 422 8.51 17.81 8.42
C LEU A 422 9.99 17.67 8.06
N MET A 423 10.30 17.48 6.78
CA MET A 423 11.69 17.40 6.31
C MET A 423 12.46 18.71 6.59
N LYS A 424 11.83 19.87 6.37
CA LYS A 424 12.45 21.18 6.67
C LYS A 424 12.68 21.42 8.15
N ALA A 425 11.80 20.91 9.01
CA ALA A 425 11.99 20.99 10.46
C ALA A 425 13.24 20.23 10.92
N SER A 426 13.68 19.23 10.14
CA SER A 426 14.96 18.54 10.30
C SER A 426 15.19 17.95 11.70
N ASN A 427 14.11 17.58 12.40
CA ASN A 427 14.16 17.08 13.76
C ASN A 427 14.14 15.54 13.79
N LEU A 428 15.30 14.91 13.62
CA LEU A 428 15.46 13.46 13.76
C LEU A 428 15.45 12.98 15.20
N ASN A 429 14.99 11.75 15.38
CA ASN A 429 15.13 10.91 16.57
C ASN A 429 16.42 10.10 16.47
N GLU A 430 17.56 10.77 16.60
CA GLU A 430 18.87 10.12 16.66
C GLU A 430 19.04 9.45 18.02
N ASP A 431 19.30 8.15 17.98
CA ASP A 431 19.64 7.31 19.11
C ASP A 431 20.97 6.62 18.75
N ASP A 432 22.06 7.34 18.99
CA ASP A 432 23.39 6.93 18.54
C ASP A 432 23.81 5.61 19.22
N GLU A 433 23.42 5.41 20.50
CA GLU A 433 23.70 4.18 21.25
C GLU A 433 23.01 2.97 20.61
N PHE A 434 21.72 3.11 20.26
CA PHE A 434 21.00 2.06 19.54
C PHE A 434 21.64 1.71 18.19
N PHE A 435 22.03 2.71 17.39
CA PHE A 435 22.63 2.45 16.08
C PHE A 435 24.05 1.88 16.21
N ASP A 436 24.83 2.33 17.19
CA ASP A 436 26.16 1.77 17.46
C ASP A 436 26.06 0.31 17.89
N GLU A 437 25.17 -0.03 18.83
CA GLU A 437 24.91 -1.42 19.24
C GLU A 437 24.50 -2.28 18.04
N LEU A 438 23.58 -1.77 17.21
CA LEU A 438 23.07 -2.48 16.06
C LEU A 438 24.15 -2.76 14.99
N LEU A 439 25.12 -1.84 14.85
CA LEU A 439 26.19 -1.92 13.85
C LEU A 439 27.46 -2.64 14.36
N ASN A 440 27.59 -2.82 15.68
CA ASN A 440 28.77 -3.43 16.33
C ASN A 440 28.77 -4.96 16.32
N GLU A 441 27.65 -5.62 16.04
CA GLU A 441 27.65 -7.06 15.79
C GLU A 441 28.46 -7.38 14.51
N ASN A 442 29.08 -8.55 14.40
CA ASN A 442 29.94 -8.91 13.26
C ASN A 442 29.15 -8.94 11.93
N LEU A 443 28.98 -7.76 11.34
CA LEU A 443 28.28 -7.55 10.09
C LEU A 443 29.23 -7.83 8.93
N ASP A 444 28.85 -8.78 8.07
CA ASP A 444 29.60 -9.18 6.87
C ASP A 444 29.47 -8.09 5.76
N VAL A 445 29.96 -6.87 6.02
CA VAL A 445 29.56 -5.66 5.27
C VAL A 445 30.77 -4.80 4.86
N GLN A 446 30.78 -4.39 3.59
CA GLN A 446 31.86 -3.57 3.00
C GLN A 446 31.60 -2.05 3.03
N ALA A 447 30.34 -1.58 3.25
CA ALA A 447 30.03 -0.15 3.39
C ALA A 447 28.73 0.14 4.18
N ILE A 448 28.82 0.95 5.23
CA ILE A 448 27.67 1.43 6.03
C ILE A 448 27.52 2.94 5.83
N LYS A 449 26.30 3.40 5.58
CA LYS A 449 25.94 4.83 5.48
C LYS A 449 24.82 5.14 6.45
N SER A 450 24.91 6.26 7.15
CA SER A 450 23.87 6.68 8.10
C SER A 450 23.45 8.12 7.86
N LEU A 451 22.16 8.41 7.96
CA LEU A 451 21.64 9.76 7.98
C LEU A 451 21.88 10.38 9.36
N SER A 452 22.46 11.58 9.41
CA SER A 452 22.62 12.34 10.65
C SER A 452 22.35 13.83 10.46
N LYS A 453 21.98 14.52 11.54
CA LYS A 453 21.96 15.99 11.64
C LYS A 453 23.36 16.58 11.50
N LEU A 454 24.40 15.91 12.00
CA LEU A 454 25.78 16.40 12.03
C LEU A 454 26.62 15.77 10.91
N VAL A 455 27.58 16.52 10.38
CA VAL A 455 28.58 15.99 9.45
C VAL A 455 29.73 15.42 10.28
N ILE A 456 29.72 14.10 10.48
CA ILE A 456 30.86 13.38 11.07
C ILE A 456 31.69 12.79 9.92
N LYS A 457 32.97 13.18 9.81
CA LYS A 457 33.91 12.54 8.87
C LYS A 457 34.31 11.20 9.48
N GLY A 458 33.84 10.09 8.89
CA GLY A 458 34.14 8.75 9.39
C GLY A 458 35.63 8.41 9.38
N SER A 459 36.10 7.78 10.45
CA SER A 459 37.31 6.94 10.46
C SER A 459 37.01 5.56 9.84
N GLU A 460 38.03 4.73 9.58
CA GLU A 460 37.92 3.47 8.83
C GLU A 460 36.90 2.45 9.36
N ASN A 461 36.40 2.61 10.60
CA ASN A 461 35.37 1.76 11.23
C ASN A 461 34.05 2.48 11.56
N GLN A 462 33.85 3.73 11.15
CA GLN A 462 32.60 4.48 11.42
C GLN A 462 31.71 4.59 10.18
N PRO A 463 30.37 4.57 10.35
CA PRO A 463 29.45 4.73 9.23
C PRO A 463 29.70 6.05 8.50
N ASN A 464 29.63 6.02 7.17
CA ASN A 464 29.71 7.24 6.36
C ASN A 464 28.46 8.09 6.59
N CYS A 465 28.57 9.12 7.45
CA CYS A 465 27.46 10.00 7.79
C CYS A 465 27.09 10.92 6.63
N VAL A 466 25.80 10.92 6.27
CA VAL A 466 25.19 11.80 5.28
C VAL A 466 24.36 12.84 6.02
N SER A 467 24.67 14.12 5.81
CA SER A 467 23.93 15.22 6.44
C SER A 467 22.49 15.31 5.95
N LEU A 468 21.55 15.42 6.89
CA LEU A 468 20.14 15.68 6.59
C LEU A 468 19.95 16.98 5.80
N GLN A 469 20.73 18.03 6.08
CA GLN A 469 20.61 19.30 5.34
C GLN A 469 20.92 19.10 3.85
N LYS A 470 21.94 18.29 3.54
CA LYS A 470 22.27 17.91 2.16
C LYS A 470 21.11 17.15 1.53
N VAL A 471 20.59 16.12 2.20
CA VAL A 471 19.45 15.32 1.71
C VAL A 471 18.22 16.20 1.44
N VAL A 472 17.88 17.08 2.37
CA VAL A 472 16.75 18.01 2.23
C VAL A 472 16.97 18.96 1.04
N SER A 473 18.18 19.51 0.86
CA SER A 473 18.50 20.39 -0.26
C SER A 473 18.37 19.71 -1.63
N GLU A 474 18.69 18.41 -1.71
CA GLU A 474 18.58 17.61 -2.93
C GLU A 474 17.14 17.17 -3.23
N LEU A 475 16.34 16.90 -2.19
CA LEU A 475 14.98 16.37 -2.33
C LEU A 475 13.92 17.44 -2.53
N LEU A 476 14.02 18.58 -1.84
CA LEU A 476 13.00 19.62 -1.89
C LEU A 476 12.68 20.14 -3.31
N PRO A 477 13.66 20.39 -4.19
CA PRO A 477 13.38 20.82 -5.56
C PRO A 477 12.58 19.77 -6.35
N LYS A 478 12.91 18.48 -6.18
CA LYS A 478 12.25 17.37 -6.86
C LYS A 478 10.78 17.27 -6.43
N LEU A 479 10.54 17.28 -5.11
CA LEU A 479 9.18 17.20 -4.55
C LEU A 479 8.31 18.40 -4.93
N LYS A 480 8.89 19.61 -4.95
CA LYS A 480 8.15 20.82 -5.36
C LYS A 480 7.78 20.82 -6.84
N LEU A 481 8.65 20.31 -7.72
CA LEU A 481 8.36 20.21 -9.14
C LEU A 481 7.14 19.31 -9.37
N THR A 482 7.13 18.16 -8.72
CA THR A 482 6.01 17.22 -8.75
C THR A 482 4.72 17.84 -8.25
N HIS A 483 4.79 18.63 -7.17
CA HIS A 483 3.64 19.35 -6.63
C HIS A 483 3.05 20.37 -7.63
N LEU A 484 3.91 21.09 -8.35
CA LEU A 484 3.49 22.09 -9.35
C LEU A 484 2.84 21.44 -10.57
N GLN A 485 3.37 20.30 -11.03
CA GLN A 485 2.82 19.56 -12.16
C GLN A 485 1.38 19.06 -11.90
N LYS A 486 1.04 18.73 -10.65
CA LYS A 486 -0.33 18.35 -10.26
C LYS A 486 -1.34 19.52 -10.25
N LYS A 487 -0.88 20.76 -10.04
CA LYS A 487 -1.76 21.94 -9.94
C LYS A 487 -2.11 22.56 -11.30
N VAL A 488 -1.51 22.08 -12.38
CA VAL A 488 -1.87 22.48 -13.74
C VAL A 488 -2.92 21.47 -14.23
N PRO A 489 -4.21 21.83 -14.32
CA PRO A 489 -5.18 20.95 -14.98
C PRO A 489 -4.77 20.78 -16.45
N CYS A 490 -4.71 19.52 -16.90
CA CYS A 490 -4.53 19.17 -18.31
C CYS A 490 -5.66 19.71 -19.17
#